data_AF-A0A357IQV0-F1
#
_entry.id   AF-A0A357IQV0-F1
#
_cell.length_a   1.000
_cell.length_b   1.000
_cell.length_c   1.000
_cell.angle_alpha   90.00
_cell.angle_beta   90.00
_cell.angle_gamma   90.00
#
_symmetry.space_group_name_H-M   'P 1'
#
loop_
_entity.id
_entity.type
_entity.pdbx_description
1 polymer ?
#
loop_
_entity_poly.entity_id
_entity_poly.type
_entity_poly.pdbx_seq_one_letter_code
_entity_poly.pdbx_strand_id
1 'polypeptide(L)' 'MLYEDPNVLIVSKPKGLLVYGDKTGVRETLGNAVLDYLYYEGEFDPEDNSFIPSPAHRLDRNTSGIVVYGKT' A
#
# COMPACT_ATOMS: atom_id res chain seq x y z
N MET A 1 -3.01 -10.49 -2.20
CA MET A 1 -4.25 -9.68 -2.26
C MET A 1 -5.40 -10.49 -1.69
N LEU A 2 -6.32 -9.88 -0.95
CA LEU A 2 -7.49 -10.56 -0.38
C LEU A 2 -8.80 -10.12 -1.05
N TYR A 3 -8.92 -8.84 -1.37
CA TYR A 3 -10.09 -8.24 -2.01
C TYR A 3 -9.69 -6.94 -2.70
N GLU A 4 -10.36 -6.61 -3.80
CA GLU A 4 -10.19 -5.37 -4.54
C GLU A 4 -11.50 -4.93 -5.20
N ASP A 5 -11.77 -3.64 -5.13
CA ASP A 5 -12.82 -2.94 -5.87
C ASP A 5 -12.28 -1.60 -6.41
N PRO A 6 -13.09 -0.78 -7.11
CA PRO A 6 -12.61 0.49 -7.67
C PRO A 6 -12.07 1.51 -6.66
N ASN A 7 -12.47 1.44 -5.39
CA ASN A 7 -12.12 2.41 -4.35
C ASN A 7 -11.22 1.83 -3.26
N VAL A 8 -11.26 0.51 -3.04
CA VAL A 8 -10.60 -0.14 -1.90
C VAL A 8 -9.79 -1.34 -2.34
N LEU A 9 -8.58 -1.45 -1.80
CA LEU A 9 -7.70 -2.60 -1.92
C LEU A 9 -7.40 -3.19 -0.54
N ILE A 10 -7.67 -4.48 -0.34
CA ILE A 10 -7.42 -5.19 0.91
C ILE A 10 -6.31 -6.21 0.71
N VAL A 11 -5.24 -6.07 1.50
CA VAL A 11 -4.05 -6.91 1.42
C VAL A 11 -3.72 -7.58 2.74
N SER A 12 -3.21 -8.81 2.67
CA SER A 12 -2.63 -9.52 3.81
C SER A 12 -1.16 -9.18 3.92
N LYS A 13 -0.79 -8.41 4.93
CA LYS A 13 0.59 -8.04 5.23
C LYS A 13 1.31 -9.19 5.94
N PRO A 14 2.47 -9.66 5.43
CA PRO A 14 3.30 -10.61 6.15
C PRO A 14 4.05 -9.94 7.32
N LYS A 15 4.50 -10.77 8.27
CA LYS A 15 5.40 -10.34 9.33
C LYS A 15 6.75 -9.92 8.72
N GLY A 16 7.37 -8.88 9.26
CA GLY A 16 8.71 -8.40 8.87
C GLY A 16 8.71 -7.28 7.83
N LEU A 17 7.61 -7.12 7.08
CA LEU A 17 7.43 -6.05 6.09
C LEU A 17 6.99 -4.74 6.76
N LEU A 18 7.49 -3.61 6.30
CA LEU A 18 7.05 -2.29 6.73
C LEU A 18 5.82 -1.83 5.93
N VAL A 19 4.86 -1.14 6.56
CA VAL A 19 3.73 -0.54 5.83
C VAL A 19 4.20 0.69 5.04
N TYR A 20 4.97 1.56 5.69
CA TYR A 20 5.63 2.71 5.08
C TYR A 20 7.11 2.70 5.41
N GLY A 21 7.90 3.32 4.54
CA GLY A 21 9.32 3.53 4.78
C GLY A 21 9.51 4.35 6.04
N ASP A 22 10.53 4.01 6.81
CA ASP A 22 10.98 4.84 7.92
C ASP A 22 12.02 5.85 7.44
N LYS A 23 12.58 6.64 8.36
CA LYS A 23 13.62 7.65 8.06
C LYS A 23 14.90 7.05 7.45
N THR A 24 15.04 5.73 7.39
CA THR A 24 16.22 5.07 6.83
C THR A 24 16.12 4.86 5.31
N GLY A 25 14.99 5.22 4.69
CA GLY A 25 14.83 5.19 3.23
C GLY A 25 14.59 3.79 2.67
N VAL A 26 14.07 2.86 3.49
CA VAL A 26 13.71 1.51 3.03
C VAL A 26 12.63 1.62 1.95
N ARG A 27 12.96 1.20 0.73
CA ARG A 27 12.03 1.17 -0.41
C ARG A 27 11.13 -0.06 -0.40
N GLU A 28 11.56 -1.16 0.22
CA GLU A 28 10.77 -2.38 0.32
C GLU A 28 9.70 -2.25 1.41
N THR A 29 8.54 -1.72 1.02
CA THR A 29 7.41 -1.47 1.91
C THR A 29 6.12 -1.91 1.23
N LEU A 30 5.10 -2.21 2.02
CA LEU A 30 3.78 -2.56 1.50
C LEU A 30 3.17 -1.39 0.71
N GLY A 31 3.37 -0.15 1.17
CA GLY A 31 2.90 1.05 0.47
C GLY A 31 3.48 1.14 -0.94
N ASN A 32 4.81 1.00 -1.09
CA ASN A 32 5.42 1.05 -2.43
C ASN A 32 4.96 -0.12 -3.31
N ALA A 33 4.85 -1.32 -2.75
CA ALA A 33 4.31 -2.46 -3.50
C ALA A 33 2.87 -2.25 -3.98
N VAL A 34 2.03 -1.57 -3.19
CA VAL A 34 0.66 -1.21 -3.59
C VAL A 34 0.67 -0.13 -4.66
N LEU A 35 1.49 0.91 -4.53
CA LEU A 35 1.60 1.96 -5.54
C LEU A 35 2.13 1.42 -6.88
N ASP A 36 3.15 0.57 -6.84
CA ASP A 36 3.69 -0.10 -8.04
C ASP A 36 2.60 -0.95 -8.71
N TYR A 37 1.83 -1.72 -7.93
CA TYR A 37 0.71 -2.50 -8.44
C TYR A 37 -0.34 -1.63 -9.14
N LEU A 38 -0.85 -0.60 -8.46
CA LEU A 38 -1.87 0.30 -9.02
C LEU A 38 -1.37 1.05 -10.26
N TYR A 39 -0.08 1.38 -10.31
CA TYR A 39 0.56 1.96 -11.49
C TYR A 39 0.53 0.99 -12.68
N TYR A 40 0.90 -0.27 -12.48
CA TYR A 40 0.89 -1.28 -13.54
C TYR A 40 -0.52 -1.62 -14.03
N GLU A 41 -1.53 -1.53 -13.15
CA GLU A 41 -2.95 -1.70 -13.52
C GLU A 41 -3.56 -0.43 -14.16
N GLY A 42 -2.83 0.69 -14.20
CA GLY A 42 -3.29 1.96 -14.77
C GLY A 42 -4.29 2.72 -13.90
N GLU A 43 -4.36 2.40 -12.61
CA GLU A 43 -5.26 3.01 -11.63
C GLU A 43 -4.58 4.06 -10.74
N PHE A 44 -3.26 4.21 -10.87
CA PHE A 44 -2.47 5.24 -10.22
C PHE A 44 -1.46 5.84 -11.19
N ASP A 45 -1.39 7.17 -11.24
CA ASP A 45 -0.36 7.90 -11.98
C ASP A 45 0.51 8.69 -11.00
N PRO A 46 1.81 8.38 -10.86
CA PRO A 46 2.71 9.13 -9.98
C PRO A 46 2.97 10.56 -10.44
N GLU A 47 2.66 10.92 -11.70
CA GLU A 47 2.73 12.30 -12.18
C GLU A 47 1.48 13.13 -11.80
N ASP A 48 0.36 12.47 -11.50
CA ASP A 48 -0.84 13.11 -10.98
C ASP A 48 -0.71 13.36 -9.47
N ASN A 49 -0.67 14.64 -9.10
CA ASN A 49 -0.52 15.08 -7.71
C ASN A 49 -1.87 15.28 -6.97
N SER A 50 -2.99 14.87 -7.57
CA SER A 50 -4.32 15.03 -6.98
C SER A 50 -4.56 14.10 -5.79
N PHE A 51 -4.12 12.84 -5.88
CA PHE A 51 -4.35 11.82 -4.87
C PHE A 51 -3.28 10.73 -4.90
N ILE A 52 -2.86 10.25 -3.72
CA ILE A 52 -1.91 9.14 -3.59
C ILE A 52 -2.58 8.03 -2.78
N PRO A 53 -2.81 6.85 -3.37
CA PRO A 53 -3.37 5.69 -2.66
C PRO A 53 -2.60 5.39 -1.38
N SER A 54 -3.33 5.23 -0.29
CA SER A 54 -2.75 5.17 1.07
C SER A 54 -3.54 4.19 1.97
N PRO A 55 -2.89 3.56 2.96
CA PRO A 55 -3.55 2.66 3.87
C PRO A 55 -4.37 3.45 4.90
N ALA A 56 -5.56 2.95 5.22
CA ALA A 56 -6.44 3.51 6.25
C ALA A 56 -5.88 3.34 7.67
N HIS A 57 -5.02 2.34 7.87
CA HIS A 57 -4.34 2.05 9.13
C HIS A 57 -3.01 1.34 8.90
N ARG A 58 -2.15 1.33 9.91
CA ARG A 58 -0.87 0.61 9.87
C ARG A 58 -0.82 -0.54 10.86
N LEU A 59 -0.05 -1.56 10.51
CA LEU A 59 0.38 -2.62 11.40
C LEU A 59 1.89 -2.48 11.63
N ASP A 60 2.35 -2.81 12.83
CA ASP A 60 3.78 -2.82 13.14
C ASP A 60 4.54 -3.80 12.25
N ARG A 61 5.84 -3.55 12.08
CA ARG A 61 6.72 -4.39 11.24
C ARG A 61 6.55 -5.87 11.56
N ASN A 62 6.50 -6.21 12.84
CA ASN A 62 6.45 -7.58 13.33
C ASN A 62 5.03 -8.16 13.48
N THR A 63 4.02 -7.44 13.00
CA THR A 63 2.62 -7.85 13.01
C THR A 63 2.17 -8.25 11.61
N SER A 64 1.58 -9.44 11.47
CA SER A 64 0.89 -9.87 10.26
C SER A 64 -0.60 -9.60 10.37
N GLY A 65 -1.28 -9.39 9.25
CA GLY A 65 -2.72 -9.16 9.25
C GLY A 65 -3.21 -8.35 8.07
N ILE A 66 -4.45 -7.90 8.16
CA ILE A 66 -5.13 -7.20 7.08
C ILE A 66 -4.82 -5.71 7.13
N VAL A 67 -4.47 -5.16 5.97
CA VAL A 67 -4.31 -3.72 5.74
C VAL A 67 -5.24 -3.33 4.60
N VAL A 68 -5.93 -2.21 4.79
CA VAL A 68 -6.89 -1.67 3.81
C VAL A 68 -6.30 -0.40 3.22
N TYR A 69 -6.33 -0.27 1.90
CA TYR A 69 -5.87 0.88 1.12
C TYR A 69 -7.05 1.54 0.42
N GLY A 70 -7.10 2.87 0.45
CA GLY A 70 -7.97 3.67 -0.41
C GLY A 70 -7.27 3.95 -1.74
N LYS A 71 -7.95 3.69 -2.86
CA LYS A 71 -7.50 3.96 -4.24
C LYS A 71 -7.97 5.33 -4.74
N THR A 72 -9.01 5.88 -4.13
CA THR A 72 -9.68 7.15 -4.48
C THR A 72 -10.02 7.98 -3.26
#